data_AF-A0A1Z7ZT02-F1
#
_entry.id   AF-A0A1Z7ZT02-F1
#
_cell.length_a   1.000
_cell.length_b   1.000
_cell.length_c   1.000
_cell.angle_alpha   90.00
_cell.angle_beta   90.00
_cell.angle_gamma   90.00
#
_symmetry.space_group_name_H-M   'P 1'
#
loop_
_entity.id
_entity.type
_entity.pdbx_description
1 polymer ?
#
loop_
_entity_poly.entity_id
_entity_poly.type
_entity_poly.pdbx_seq_one_letter_code
_entity_poly.pdbx_strand_id
1 'polypeptide(L)' 'MKLAQILERLVEHYGWEHLADCVNIRCFMYNPTMKSSLGFLRKTRWAREHVEDVYLDMLEEE' A
#
# COMPACT_ATOMS: atom_id res chain seq x y z
N MET A 1 12.03 -3.48 8.44
CA MET A 1 11.73 -3.01 7.08
C MET A 1 11.01 -1.67 7.16
N LYS A 2 11.21 -0.72 6.23
CA LYS A 2 10.51 0.59 6.29
C LYS A 2 9.19 0.53 5.50
N LEU A 3 8.15 1.23 5.98
CA LEU A 3 6.85 1.35 5.28
C LEU A 3 6.99 1.81 3.81
N ALA A 4 7.96 2.69 3.54
CA ALA A 4 8.27 3.12 2.17
C ALA A 4 8.66 1.95 1.25
N GLN A 5 9.49 1.03 1.76
CA GLN A 5 9.95 -0.14 1.00
C GLN A 5 8.85 -1.18 0.83
N ILE A 6 7.95 -1.31 1.81
CA ILE A 6 6.75 -2.17 1.71
C ILE A 6 5.90 -1.69 0.54
N LEU A 7 5.49 -0.41 0.60
CA LEU A 7 4.61 0.16 -0.40
C LEU A 7 5.26 0.17 -1.79
N GLU A 8 6.57 0.46 -1.89
CA GLU A 8 7.28 0.44 -3.17
C GLU A 8 7.23 -0.93 -3.83
N ARG A 9 7.50 -2.00 -3.07
CA ARG A 9 7.42 -3.37 -3.59
C ARG A 9 6.01 -3.77 -3.99
N LEU A 10 5.02 -3.45 -3.17
CA LEU A 10 3.62 -3.72 -3.49
C LEU A 10 3.18 -3.01 -4.77
N VAL A 11 3.59 -1.75 -4.95
CA VAL A 11 3.26 -0.98 -6.16
C VAL A 11 4.01 -1.52 -7.38
N GLU A 12 5.26 -1.96 -7.22
CA GLU A 12 6.02 -2.58 -8.30
C GLU A 12 5.45 -3.94 -8.72
N HIS A 13 4.97 -4.74 -7.77
CA HIS A 13 4.42 -6.06 -8.01
C HIS A 13 2.97 -6.03 -8.54
N TYR A 14 2.08 -5.28 -7.87
CA TYR A 14 0.64 -5.28 -8.18
C TYR A 14 0.14 -4.00 -8.87
N GLY A 15 0.85 -2.88 -8.73
CA GLY A 15 0.38 -1.57 -9.17
C GLY A 15 -0.67 -0.94 -8.24
N TRP A 16 -0.99 0.34 -8.52
CA TRP A 16 -1.89 1.11 -7.66
C TRP A 16 -3.36 0.70 -7.76
N GLU A 17 -3.81 0.23 -8.92
CA GLU A 17 -5.20 -0.17 -9.17
C GLU A 17 -5.56 -1.37 -8.28
N HIS A 18 -4.72 -2.40 -8.27
CA HIS A 18 -4.91 -3.56 -7.39
C HIS A 18 -4.90 -3.17 -5.91
N LEU A 19 -3.95 -2.34 -5.48
CA LEU A 19 -3.89 -1.88 -4.09
C LEU A 19 -5.12 -1.03 -3.72
N ALA A 20 -5.69 -0.29 -4.66
CA ALA A 20 -6.92 0.45 -4.45
C ALA A 20 -8.11 -0.49 -4.23
N ASP A 21 -8.17 -1.63 -4.92
CA ASP A 21 -9.22 -2.64 -4.71
C ASP A 21 -9.04 -3.38 -3.38
N CYS A 22 -7.80 -3.72 -3.01
CA CYS A 22 -7.50 -4.42 -1.76
C CYS A 22 -7.75 -3.56 -0.52
N VAL A 23 -7.23 -2.32 -0.52
CA VAL A 23 -7.22 -1.45 0.68
C VAL A 23 -8.41 -0.48 0.67
N ASN A 24 -9.02 -0.23 -0.49
CA ASN A 24 -10.19 0.62 -0.69
C ASN A 24 -10.05 2.03 -0.06
N ILE A 25 -8.93 2.69 -0.36
CA ILE A 25 -8.69 4.08 0.06
C ILE A 25 -8.59 5.01 -1.14
N ARG A 26 -9.20 6.20 -1.02
CA ARG A 26 -9.16 7.23 -2.08
C ARG A 26 -7.74 7.63 -2.47
N CYS A 27 -6.79 7.53 -1.53
CA CYS A 27 -5.39 7.87 -1.77
C CYS A 27 -4.74 6.99 -2.84
N PHE A 28 -5.22 5.76 -3.04
CA PHE A 28 -4.73 4.84 -4.08
C PHE A 28 -5.52 4.96 -5.39
N MET A 29 -6.78 5.37 -5.31
CA MET A 29 -7.66 5.53 -6.48
C MET A 29 -7.40 6.79 -7.30
N TYR A 30 -7.05 7.91 -6.65
CA TYR A 30 -7.00 9.23 -7.31
C TYR A 30 -5.60 9.84 -7.27
N ASN A 31 -4.93 9.85 -8.42
CA ASN A 31 -3.56 10.39 -8.61
C ASN A 31 -2.58 9.88 -7.53
N PRO A 32 -2.43 8.56 -7.37
CA PRO A 32 -1.62 8.00 -6.31
C PRO A 32 -0.15 8.37 -6.49
N THR A 33 0.48 8.84 -5.42
CA THR A 33 1.92 9.10 -5.38
C THR A 33 2.52 8.58 -4.10
N MET A 34 3.75 8.06 -4.15
CA MET A 34 4.45 7.53 -2.97
C MET A 34 4.45 8.52 -1.80
N LYS A 35 4.71 9.80 -2.05
CA LYS A 35 4.75 10.83 -1.01
C LYS A 35 3.38 11.02 -0.33
N SER A 36 2.30 11.14 -1.11
CA SER A 36 0.95 11.34 -0.57
C SER A 36 0.45 10.11 0.18
N SER A 37 0.63 8.93 -0.42
CA SER A 37 0.31 7.62 0.15
C SER A 37 1.01 7.38 1.48
N LEU A 38 2.34 7.56 1.54
CA LEU A 38 3.09 7.39 2.79
C LEU A 38 2.68 8.42 3.85
N GLY A 39 2.36 9.65 3.45
CA GLY A 39 1.82 10.66 4.35
C GLY A 39 0.48 10.24 4.96
N PHE A 40 -0.41 9.65 4.15
CA PHE A 40 -1.71 9.14 4.57
C PHE A 40 -1.56 7.92 5.50
N LEU A 41 -0.81 6.90 5.09
CA LEU A 41 -0.58 5.67 5.88
C LEU A 41 0.10 5.96 7.24
N ARG A 42 0.89 7.03 7.34
CA ARG A 42 1.45 7.48 8.63
C ARG A 42 0.40 8.00 9.60
N LYS A 43 -0.67 8.62 9.11
CA LYS A 43 -1.76 9.21 9.91
C LYS A 43 -2.90 8.22 10.14
N THR A 44 -3.14 7.34 9.18
CA THR A 44 -4.25 6.39 9.19
C THR A 44 -3.73 4.99 9.48
N ARG A 45 -3.79 4.59 10.76
CA ARG A 45 -3.18 3.34 11.24
C ARG A 45 -3.79 2.10 10.61
N TRP A 46 -5.12 1.97 10.59
CA TRP A 46 -5.80 0.79 10.02
C TRP A 46 -5.42 0.55 8.55
N ALA A 47 -5.28 1.63 7.76
CA ALA A 47 -4.91 1.52 6.35
C ALA A 47 -3.46 1.06 6.18
N ARG A 48 -2.58 1.41 7.12
CA ARG A 48 -1.20 0.91 7.13
C ARG A 48 -1.16 -0.57 7.46
N GLU A 49 -1.88 -0.99 8.50
CA GLU A 49 -1.96 -2.40 8.90
C GLU A 49 -2.46 -3.25 7.72
N HIS A 50 -3.51 -2.81 7.02
CA HIS A 50 -4.00 -3.50 5.83
C HIS A 50 -2.99 -3.58 4.68
N VAL A 51 -2.20 -2.52 4.45
CA VAL A 51 -1.10 -2.56 3.46
C VAL A 51 0.02 -3.50 3.89
N GLU A 52 0.30 -3.60 5.20
CA GLU A 52 1.27 -4.55 5.73
C GLU A 52 0.77 -5.99 5.59
N ASP A 53 -0.53 -6.24 5.78
CA ASP A 53 -1.15 -7.56 5.58
C ASP A 53 -1.06 -8.00 4.10
N VAL A 54 -1.43 -7.13 3.15
CA VAL A 54 -1.28 -7.41 1.71
C VAL A 54 0.18 -7.72 1.34
N TYR A 55 1.13 -7.09 2.03
CA TYR A 55 2.54 -7.39 1.83
C TYR A 55 2.97 -8.75 2.38
N LEU A 56 2.37 -9.22 3.47
CA LEU A 56 2.59 -10.57 3.97
C LEU A 56 2.00 -11.61 3.03
N ASP A 57 0.78 -11.38 2.52
CA ASP A 57 0.14 -12.26 1.54
C ASP A 57 1.01 -12.41 0.28
N MET A 58 1.54 -11.29 -0.24
CA MET A 58 2.47 -11.29 -1.38
C MET A 58 3.73 -12.14 -1.13
N LEU A 59 4.25 -12.12 0.11
CA LEU A 59 5.44 -12.89 0.47
C LEU A 59 5.15 -14.38 0.67
N GLU A 60 3.91 -14.77 0.99
CA GLU A 60 3.52 -16.18 1.11
C GLU A 60 3.28 -16.82 -0.26
N GLU A 61 2.91 -16.03 -1.27
CA GLU A 61 2.72 -16.47 -2.65
C GLU A 61 4.02 -16.56 -3.47
N GLU A 62 5.12 -15.99 -2.98
CA GLU A 62 6.47 -15.94 -3.61
C GLU A 62 7.37 -17.12 -3.18
#